data_AF-A0A6B3EZZ5-F1
#
_entry.id   AF-A0A6B3EZZ5-F1
#
_cell.length_a   1.000
_cell.length_b   1.000
_cell.length_c   1.000
_cell.angle_alpha   90.00
_cell.angle_beta   90.00
_cell.angle_gamma   90.00
#
_symmetry.space_group_name_H-M   'P 1'
#
loop_
_entity.id
_entity.type
_entity.pdbx_description
1 polymer ?
#
loop_
_entity_poly.entity_id
_entity_poly.type
_entity_poly.pdbx_seq_one_letter_code
_entity_poly.pdbx_strand_id
1 'polypeptide(L)'
;PGLVTERFDQDVSQGAVIGTEPQAGENVKAGSTVRITVSKGAPVDVPEVTGKDEARAREELSDAGLDVKVADGRVFSQDAD
;
A
#
# COMPACT_ATOMS: atom_id res chain seq x y z
N PRO A 1 -0.05 13.33 -17.79
CA PRO A 1 -0.22 12.13 -16.94
C PRO A 1 -0.15 12.57 -15.47
N GLY A 2 -1.16 12.23 -14.66
CA GLY A 2 -1.13 12.52 -13.22
C GLY A 2 -0.19 11.57 -12.51
N LEU A 3 0.59 12.09 -11.55
CA LEU A 3 1.50 11.28 -10.74
C LEU A 3 0.74 10.83 -9.49
N VAL A 4 0.37 9.56 -9.41
CA VAL A 4 -0.21 8.98 -8.20
C VAL A 4 0.93 8.41 -7.36
N THR A 5 1.04 8.87 -6.13
CA THR A 5 1.95 8.34 -5.12
C THR A 5 1.14 7.76 -3.98
N GLU A 6 1.59 6.68 -3.38
CA GLU A 6 0.86 6.03 -2.31
C GLU A 6 1.64 6.09 -0.99
N ARG A 7 0.98 6.31 0.13
CA ARG A 7 1.61 6.40 1.47
C ARG A 7 0.72 5.74 2.53
N PHE A 8 1.32 5.05 3.51
CA PHE A 8 0.59 4.55 4.67
C PHE A 8 0.08 5.68 5.56
N ASP A 9 -1.17 5.58 5.97
CA ASP A 9 -1.83 6.54 6.85
C ASP A 9 -2.69 5.75 7.85
N GLN A 10 -2.45 5.97 9.15
CA GLN A 10 -3.13 5.22 10.21
C GLN A 10 -4.59 5.65 10.38
N ASP A 11 -4.91 6.89 10.02
CA ASP A 11 -6.22 7.50 10.26
C ASP A 11 -7.11 7.43 9.01
N VAL A 12 -6.51 7.34 7.82
CA VAL A 12 -7.22 7.35 6.55
C VAL A 12 -7.22 5.98 5.87
N SER A 13 -8.41 5.47 5.60
CA SER A 13 -8.63 4.19 4.89
C SER A 13 -7.90 4.12 3.54
N GLN A 14 -7.49 2.91 3.16
CA GLN A 14 -6.87 2.66 1.85
C GLN A 14 -7.75 3.18 0.71
N GLY A 15 -7.11 3.81 -0.29
CA GLY A 15 -7.77 4.30 -1.50
C GLY A 15 -8.32 5.73 -1.38
N ALA A 16 -8.31 6.33 -0.20
CA ALA A 16 -8.67 7.74 -0.04
C ALA A 16 -7.50 8.67 -0.34
N VAL A 17 -7.78 9.82 -0.96
CA VAL A 17 -6.77 10.85 -1.25
C VAL A 17 -6.44 11.60 0.03
N ILE A 18 -5.18 11.52 0.46
CA ILE A 18 -4.66 12.19 1.67
C ILE A 18 -3.89 13.46 1.37
N GLY A 19 -3.61 13.73 0.09
CA GLY A 19 -2.97 14.97 -0.30
C GLY A 19 -2.94 15.16 -1.81
N THR A 20 -2.81 16.40 -2.22
CA THR A 20 -2.51 16.77 -3.60
C THR A 20 -1.40 17.79 -3.60
N GLU A 21 -0.57 17.76 -4.64
CA GLU A 21 0.41 18.79 -4.92
C GLU A 21 0.21 19.24 -6.37
N PRO A 22 -0.12 20.52 -6.61
CA PRO A 22 -0.25 21.62 -5.64
C PRO A 22 -1.39 21.44 -4.64
N GLN A 23 -1.31 22.14 -3.50
CA GLN A 23 -2.32 22.03 -2.45
C GLN A 23 -3.67 22.58 -2.90
N ALA A 24 -4.74 22.05 -2.30
CA ALA A 24 -6.09 22.53 -2.55
C ALA A 24 -6.18 24.03 -2.27
N GLY A 25 -6.66 24.80 -3.25
CA GLY A 25 -6.77 26.25 -3.17
C GLY A 25 -5.63 27.03 -3.84
N GLU A 26 -4.57 26.37 -4.28
CA GLU A 26 -3.52 27.01 -5.07
C GLU A 26 -3.94 27.19 -6.53
N ASN A 27 -3.61 28.36 -7.10
CA ASN A 27 -3.83 28.63 -8.52
C ASN A 27 -2.68 28.05 -9.34
N VAL A 28 -3.00 27.17 -10.28
CA VAL A 28 -2.03 26.65 -11.25
C VAL A 28 -2.39 26.99 -12.67
N LYS A 29 -1.36 26.99 -13.51
CA LYS A 29 -1.53 27.23 -14.95
C LYS A 29 -2.29 26.05 -15.57
N ALA A 30 -3.08 26.34 -16.60
CA ALA A 30 -3.71 25.31 -17.40
C ALA A 30 -2.64 24.38 -18.00
N GLY A 31 -2.79 23.07 -17.80
CA GLY A 31 -1.82 22.06 -18.23
C GLY A 31 -0.79 21.66 -17.17
N SER A 32 -0.81 22.24 -15.97
CA SER A 32 0.00 21.79 -14.85
C SER A 32 -0.38 20.36 -14.42
N THR A 33 0.63 19.54 -14.11
CA THR A 33 0.44 18.20 -13.54
C THR A 33 0.10 18.31 -12.06
N VAL A 34 -0.95 17.63 -11.64
CA VAL A 34 -1.28 17.44 -10.21
C VAL A 34 -0.77 16.07 -9.78
N ARG A 35 -0.02 16.04 -8.70
CA ARG A 35 0.36 14.83 -7.99
C ARG A 35 -0.69 14.54 -6.93
N ILE A 36 -1.12 13.29 -6.85
CA ILE A 36 -2.12 12.84 -5.88
C ILE A 36 -1.45 11.83 -4.96
N THR A 37 -1.60 12.04 -3.66
CA THR A 37 -1.17 11.09 -2.64
C THR A 37 -2.39 10.31 -2.15
N VAL A 38 -2.36 8.99 -2.33
CA VAL A 38 -3.43 8.07 -1.92
C VAL A 38 -2.98 7.28 -0.70
N SER A 39 -3.88 7.11 0.26
CA SER A 39 -3.61 6.29 1.45
C SER A 39 -3.51 4.81 1.08
N LYS A 40 -2.49 4.14 1.62
CA LYS A 40 -2.38 2.67 1.68
C LYS A 40 -3.13 2.05 2.87
N GLY A 41 -3.75 2.87 3.72
CA GLY A 41 -4.32 2.46 4.99
C GLY A 41 -3.26 2.34 6.08
N ALA A 42 -3.68 1.83 7.24
CA ALA A 42 -2.79 1.60 8.37
C ALA A 42 -1.72 0.55 8.00
N PRO A 43 -0.45 0.78 8.37
CA PRO A 43 0.58 -0.24 8.21
C PRO A 43 0.20 -1.45 9.06
N VAL A 44 0.29 -2.63 8.46
CA VAL A 44 0.11 -3.91 9.14
C VAL A 44 1.47 -4.57 9.32
N ASP A 45 1.75 -5.02 10.54
CA ASP A 45 2.98 -5.75 10.84
C ASP A 45 2.87 -7.18 10.29
N VAL A 46 3.76 -7.52 9.35
CA VAL A 46 3.79 -8.86 8.74
C VAL A 46 4.85 -9.71 9.45
N PRO A 47 4.46 -10.81 10.12
CA PRO A 47 5.41 -11.69 10.79
C PRO A 47 6.30 -12.45 9.78
N GLU A 48 7.55 -12.72 10.16
CA GLU A 48 8.48 -13.51 9.36
C GLU A 48 8.14 -15.01 9.48
N VAL A 49 7.75 -15.60 8.35
CA VAL A 49 7.38 -17.02 8.26
C VAL A 49 8.30 -17.83 7.34
N THR A 50 9.43 -17.24 6.93
CA THR A 50 10.42 -17.89 6.06
C THR A 50 10.97 -19.17 6.71
N GLY A 51 10.92 -20.29 5.97
CA GLY A 51 11.42 -21.58 6.45
C GLY A 51 10.48 -22.35 7.38
N LYS A 52 9.28 -21.83 7.66
CA LYS A 52 8.23 -22.55 8.39
C LYS A 52 7.40 -23.42 7.44
N ASP A 53 6.77 -24.45 7.99
CA ASP A 53 5.77 -25.23 7.27
C ASP A 53 4.58 -24.34 6.87
N GLU A 54 4.00 -24.61 5.70
CA GLU A 54 2.89 -23.83 5.13
C GLU A 54 1.74 -23.66 6.11
N ALA A 55 1.35 -24.73 6.82
CA ALA A 55 0.26 -24.69 7.79
C ALA A 55 0.54 -23.70 8.93
N ARG A 56 1.77 -23.68 9.43
CA ARG A 56 2.20 -22.79 10.52
C ARG A 56 2.36 -21.34 10.05
N ALA A 57 2.89 -21.16 8.84
CA ALA A 57 2.97 -19.85 8.21
C ALA A 57 1.58 -19.22 8.01
N ARG A 58 0.61 -20.02 7.54
CA ARG A 58 -0.78 -19.57 7.37
C ARG A 58 -1.43 -19.20 8.70
N GLU A 59 -1.23 -19.99 9.74
CA GLU A 59 -1.78 -19.72 11.08
C GLU A 59 -1.24 -18.39 11.64
N GLU A 60 0.08 -18.20 11.65
CA GLU A 60 0.69 -16.98 12.18
C GLU A 60 0.30 -15.72 11.40
N LEU A 61 0.16 -15.81 10.06
CA LEU A 61 -0.29 -14.69 9.24
C LEU A 61 -1.79 -14.41 9.42
N SER A 62 -2.61 -15.45 9.62
CA SER A 62 -4.04 -15.28 9.88
C SER A 62 -4.30 -14.69 11.27
N ASP A 63 -3.51 -15.08 12.27
CA ASP A 63 -3.53 -14.51 13.62
C ASP A 63 -3.15 -13.03 13.63
N ALA A 64 -2.28 -12.62 12.69
CA ALA A 64 -1.97 -11.21 12.45
C ALA A 64 -3.08 -10.45 11.70
N GLY A 65 -4.20 -11.12 11.37
CA GLY A 65 -5.34 -10.52 10.67
C GLY A 65 -5.14 -10.35 9.16
N LEU A 66 -4.16 -11.06 8.57
CA LEU A 66 -3.85 -10.98 7.14
C LEU A 66 -4.63 -12.04 6.35
N ASP A 67 -5.13 -11.68 5.16
CA ASP A 67 -5.74 -12.65 4.23
C ASP A 67 -4.64 -13.42 3.48
N VAL A 68 -4.49 -14.71 3.79
CA VAL A 68 -3.37 -15.53 3.31
C VAL A 68 -3.72 -16.27 2.02
N LYS A 69 -3.03 -15.93 0.94
CA LYS A 69 -3.07 -16.67 -0.33
C LYS A 69 -1.71 -17.29 -0.60
N VAL A 70 -1.68 -18.61 -0.81
CA VAL A 70 -0.47 -19.31 -1.27
C VAL A 70 -0.45 -19.23 -2.78
N ALA A 71 0.61 -18.62 -3.32
CA ALA A 71 0.86 -18.62 -4.74
C ALA A 71 1.58 -19.91 -5.13
N ASP A 72 1.03 -20.63 -6.11
CA ASP A 72 1.61 -21.88 -6.64
C ASP A 72 2.90 -21.65 -7.46
N GLY A 73 3.39 -20.40 -7.54
CA GLY A 73 4.59 -20.01 -8.27
C GLY A 73 5.30 -18.80 -7.64
N ARG A 74 6.60 -18.64 -7.94
CA ARG A 74 7.39 -17.48 -7.50
C ARG A 74 6.80 -16.19 -8.08
N VAL A 75 6.32 -15.31 -7.20
CA VAL A 75 5.84 -13.98 -7.54
C VAL A 75 6.92 -12.97 -7.17
N PHE A 76 7.42 -12.21 -8.14
CA PHE A 76 8.30 -11.08 -7.87
C PHE A 76 7.41 -9.85 -7.67
N SER A 77 7.44 -9.25 -6.47
CA SER A 77 6.86 -7.92 -6.26
C SER A 77 7.68 -6.91 -7.06
N GLN A 78 7.04 -6.12 -7.92
CA GLN A 78 7.70 -5.10 -8.74
C GLN A 78 7.90 -3.76 -8.01
N ASP A 79 7.60 -3.68 -6.71
CA ASP A 79 7.78 -2.45 -5.95
C ASP A 79 9.08 -2.50 -5.13
N ALA A 80 10.19 -2.27 -5.82
CA ALA A 80 11.49 -1.94 -5.22
C ALA A 80 12.18 -0.87 -6.08
N ASP A 81 11.63 0.34 -6.08
CA ASP A 81 12.30 1.57 -6.52
C ASP A 81 11.96 2.71 -5.54
#